data_AF-A0A7J6XAR6-F1
#
_entry.id   AF-A0A7J6XAR6-F1
#
_cell.length_a   1.000
_cell.length_b   1.000
_cell.length_c   1.000
_cell.angle_alpha   90.00
_cell.angle_beta   90.00
_cell.angle_gamma   90.00
#
_symmetry.space_group_name_H-M   'P 1'
#
loop_
_entity.id
_entity.type
_entity.pdbx_description
1 polymer ?
#
loop_
_entity_poly.entity_id
_entity_poly.type
_entity_poly.pdbx_seq_one_letter_code
_entity_poly.pdbx_strand_id
1 'polypeptide(L)'
;MRALRSTILYKVRLEFLRGYIIAMPDLINRAEVLMSFPCIKKFLISNARHLVKFMLSQMILDDGTMHNLESRHLRPSGTNPARTLVKIPWKDIFVGGTETSSSTIVWAMAELVNNPNMMQKAKEEVRKVVGKKNKVEEEDIQQMNYLKAVVKESLRLHPPAAFIPMETATITNVNGYHVPAKTKVYINTWSIQRDPKLWERPEEFIPERFSNSLINFSGQDFKYIPFGSGRRICPGISFGTMAVELVIANLLYWFDWETPGGEKLDMAESSGLSVIKKSPIKLLPIPISQLP
;
A
#
# COMPACT_ATOMS: atom_id res chain seq x y z
N MET A 1 22.43 -15.73 27.52
CA MET A 1 21.11 -15.36 26.95
C MET A 1 21.07 -14.00 26.25
N ARG A 2 21.60 -12.90 26.82
CA ARG A 2 21.62 -11.57 26.13
C ARG A 2 22.40 -11.54 24.81
N ALA A 3 23.53 -12.24 24.71
CA ALA A 3 24.35 -12.32 23.49
C ALA A 3 23.70 -13.17 22.36
N LEU A 4 22.85 -14.13 22.70
CA LEU A 4 22.11 -14.95 21.72
C LEU A 4 20.93 -14.14 21.13
N ARG A 5 20.21 -13.40 21.98
CA ARG A 5 19.13 -12.49 21.56
C ARG A 5 19.64 -11.39 20.63
N SER A 6 20.79 -10.78 20.93
CA SER A 6 21.39 -9.77 20.04
C SER A 6 21.83 -10.38 18.70
N THR A 7 22.43 -11.57 18.72
CA THR A 7 22.88 -12.26 17.49
C THR A 7 21.72 -12.68 16.59
N ILE A 8 20.59 -13.14 17.17
CA ILE A 8 19.39 -13.51 16.41
C ILE A 8 18.70 -12.27 15.84
N LEU A 9 18.52 -11.19 16.63
CA LEU A 9 18.00 -9.92 16.12
C LEU A 9 18.89 -9.35 14.99
N TYR A 10 20.21 -9.44 15.13
CA TYR A 10 21.16 -8.94 14.14
C TYR A 10 21.13 -9.77 12.84
N LYS A 11 20.96 -11.10 12.96
CA LYS A 11 20.88 -12.02 11.81
C LYS A 11 19.54 -11.90 11.07
N VAL A 12 18.44 -11.70 11.79
CA VAL A 12 17.12 -11.36 11.21
C VAL A 12 17.20 -10.00 10.50
N ARG A 13 17.85 -8.99 11.08
CA ARG A 13 18.05 -7.66 10.48
C ARG A 13 18.90 -7.70 9.20
N LEU A 14 19.92 -8.57 9.14
CA LEU A 14 20.76 -8.77 7.96
C LEU A 14 20.05 -9.55 6.84
N GLU A 15 19.33 -10.63 7.16
CA GLU A 15 18.51 -11.37 6.19
C GLU A 15 17.34 -10.51 5.67
N PHE A 16 16.80 -9.64 6.53
CA PHE A 16 15.80 -8.63 6.18
C PHE A 16 16.36 -7.62 5.16
N LEU A 17 17.53 -7.02 5.43
CA LEU A 17 18.19 -6.11 4.48
C LEU A 17 18.57 -6.83 3.18
N ARG A 18 18.96 -8.11 3.25
CA ARG A 18 19.32 -8.92 2.08
C ARG A 18 18.09 -9.25 1.23
N GLY A 19 16.96 -9.61 1.84
CA GLY A 19 15.68 -9.79 1.14
C GLY A 19 15.14 -8.49 0.53
N TYR A 20 15.31 -7.37 1.24
CA TYR A 20 14.97 -6.04 0.75
C TYR A 20 15.83 -5.64 -0.46
N ILE A 21 17.13 -5.95 -0.45
CA ILE A 21 18.08 -5.68 -1.55
C ILE A 21 17.90 -6.66 -2.73
N ILE A 22 17.45 -7.90 -2.49
CA ILE A 22 17.22 -8.92 -3.53
C ILE A 22 15.85 -8.78 -4.21
N ALA A 23 14.81 -8.32 -3.51
CA ALA A 23 13.50 -8.07 -4.11
C ALA A 23 13.41 -6.70 -4.81
N MET A 24 14.38 -5.82 -4.53
CA MET A 24 14.45 -4.50 -5.13
C MET A 24 14.85 -4.47 -6.61
N PRO A 25 15.72 -5.30 -7.21
CA PRO A 25 16.13 -5.14 -8.61
C PRO A 25 14.95 -5.18 -9.60
N ASP A 26 13.95 -6.03 -9.38
CA ASP A 26 12.76 -6.11 -10.25
C ASP A 26 11.80 -4.92 -10.07
N LEU A 27 11.68 -4.38 -8.86
CA LEU A 27 10.89 -3.16 -8.58
C LEU A 27 11.65 -1.88 -9.02
N ILE A 28 12.98 -1.91 -8.89
CA ILE A 28 13.94 -0.91 -9.33
C ILE A 28 13.95 -0.80 -10.87
N ASN A 29 13.92 -1.93 -11.57
CA ASN A 29 13.85 -1.97 -13.04
C ASN A 29 12.47 -1.53 -13.57
N ARG A 30 11.39 -1.67 -12.79
CA ARG A 30 10.04 -1.18 -13.16
C ARG A 30 9.80 0.30 -12.82
N ALA A 31 10.67 0.90 -12.00
CA ALA A 31 10.59 2.30 -11.55
C ALA A 31 11.73 3.16 -12.14
N GLU A 32 11.93 3.10 -13.47
CA GLU A 32 12.99 3.83 -14.19
C GLU A 32 13.02 5.36 -13.96
N VAL A 33 12.00 5.94 -13.35
CA VAL A 33 11.90 7.38 -13.09
C VAL A 33 12.43 7.79 -11.71
N LEU A 34 12.42 6.88 -10.73
CA LEU A 34 12.78 7.22 -9.34
C LEU A 34 14.28 7.12 -9.03
N MET A 35 15.08 6.53 -9.92
CA MET A 35 16.49 6.23 -9.66
C MET A 35 17.51 7.11 -10.39
N SER A 36 17.08 7.98 -11.31
CA SER A 36 17.99 8.86 -12.06
C SER A 36 18.56 10.02 -11.23
N PHE A 37 18.01 10.26 -10.03
CA PHE A 37 18.45 11.31 -9.12
C PHE A 37 18.96 10.74 -7.79
N PRO A 38 20.24 10.95 -7.44
CA PRO A 38 20.84 10.44 -6.20
C PRO A 38 20.12 10.85 -4.90
N CYS A 39 19.43 11.99 -4.90
CA CYS A 39 18.63 12.49 -3.78
C CYS A 39 17.36 11.65 -3.56
N ILE A 40 16.63 11.29 -4.62
CA ILE A 40 15.41 10.47 -4.56
C ILE A 40 15.76 9.04 -4.13
N LYS A 41 16.88 8.49 -4.62
CA LYS A 41 17.39 7.18 -4.18
C LYS A 41 17.72 7.17 -2.67
N LYS A 42 18.41 8.20 -2.15
CA LYS A 42 18.68 8.33 -0.71
C LYS A 42 17.41 8.51 0.11
N PHE A 43 16.46 9.29 -0.40
CA PHE A 43 15.15 9.53 0.21
C PHE A 43 14.30 8.24 0.30
N LEU A 44 14.18 7.49 -0.80
CA LEU A 44 13.49 6.20 -0.84
C LEU A 44 14.17 5.15 0.05
N ILE A 45 15.50 5.10 0.10
CA ILE A 45 16.26 4.21 1.00
C ILE A 45 16.09 4.62 2.47
N SER A 46 16.01 5.92 2.77
CA SER A 46 15.77 6.42 4.13
C SER A 46 14.36 6.06 4.59
N ASN A 47 13.34 6.33 3.77
CA ASN A 47 11.96 5.97 4.07
C ASN A 47 11.74 4.47 4.08
N ALA A 48 12.40 3.71 3.22
CA ALA A 48 12.47 2.26 3.32
C ALA A 48 12.99 1.83 4.69
N ARG A 49 14.11 2.39 5.18
CA ARG A 49 14.62 2.07 6.52
C ARG A 49 13.66 2.45 7.64
N HIS A 50 12.92 3.54 7.50
CA HIS A 50 11.88 3.94 8.45
C HIS A 50 10.67 3.01 8.40
N LEU A 51 10.16 2.65 7.21
CA LEU A 51 9.08 1.67 6.99
C LEU A 51 9.44 0.30 7.56
N VAL A 52 10.69 -0.12 7.38
CA VAL A 52 11.24 -1.35 7.94
C VAL A 52 11.30 -1.28 9.46
N LYS A 53 11.76 -0.16 10.02
CA LYS A 53 11.82 0.06 11.47
C LYS A 53 10.42 0.13 12.07
N PHE A 54 9.46 0.72 11.37
CA PHE A 54 8.05 0.79 11.74
C PHE A 54 7.42 -0.61 11.74
N MET A 55 7.55 -1.38 10.65
CA MET A 55 7.10 -2.78 10.59
C MET A 55 7.71 -3.64 11.71
N LEU A 56 9.00 -3.45 12.00
CA LEU A 56 9.66 -4.15 13.11
C LEU A 56 9.17 -3.68 14.49
N SER A 57 8.78 -2.41 14.65
CA SER A 57 8.26 -1.86 15.92
C SER A 57 6.82 -2.29 16.22
N GLN A 58 6.00 -2.49 15.18
CA GLN A 58 4.64 -3.05 15.29
C GLN A 58 4.66 -4.58 15.51
N MET A 59 5.84 -5.21 15.40
CA MET A 59 6.08 -6.64 15.60
C MET A 59 6.78 -6.96 16.92
N ILE A 60 6.49 -6.22 18.00
CA ILE A 60 6.68 -6.78 19.36
C ILE A 60 5.63 -7.88 19.51
N LEU A 61 5.98 -9.07 19.02
CA LEU A 61 5.32 -10.31 19.38
C LEU A 61 5.43 -10.43 20.90
N ASP A 62 4.28 -10.59 21.57
CA ASP A 62 4.19 -10.85 23.01
C ASP A 62 5.25 -11.86 23.43
N ASP A 63 6.02 -11.54 24.48
CA ASP A 63 7.14 -12.35 25.01
C ASP A 63 6.71 -13.80 25.29
N GLY A 64 5.42 -14.04 25.55
CA GLY A 64 4.82 -15.36 25.75
C GLY A 64 4.85 -16.28 24.52
N THR A 65 4.90 -15.74 23.30
CA THR A 65 4.93 -16.55 22.06
C THR A 65 6.31 -17.15 21.83
N MET A 66 7.37 -16.44 22.23
CA MET A 66 8.76 -16.91 22.12
C MET A 66 9.08 -18.00 23.14
N HIS A 67 8.53 -17.93 24.36
CA HIS A 67 8.82 -18.93 25.39
C HIS A 67 8.21 -20.31 25.08
N ASN A 68 7.07 -20.35 24.40
CA ASN A 68 6.44 -21.59 23.92
C ASN A 68 7.19 -22.25 22.75
N LEU A 69 8.00 -21.48 22.01
CA LEU A 69 8.83 -22.00 20.92
C LEU A 69 10.18 -22.54 21.42
N GLU A 70 10.72 -22.01 22.52
CA GLU A 70 11.97 -22.50 23.13
C GLU A 70 11.81 -23.85 23.85
N SER A 71 10.61 -24.14 24.36
CA SER A 71 10.34 -25.36 25.15
C SER A 71 10.08 -26.62 24.31
N ARG A 72 10.01 -26.50 22.97
CA ARG A 72 9.82 -27.64 22.07
C ARG A 72 10.99 -27.77 21.07
N HIS A 73 11.87 -28.71 21.39
CA HIS A 73 12.73 -29.52 20.48
C HIS A 73 14.23 -29.19 20.40
N LEU A 74 15.01 -29.93 21.21
CA LEU A 74 16.26 -30.55 20.81
C LEU A 74 15.94 -31.85 20.04
N ARG A 75 16.13 -31.88 18.71
CA ARG A 75 16.55 -33.06 17.89
C ARG A 75 16.70 -32.65 16.41
N PRO A 76 17.70 -33.16 15.66
CA PRO A 76 18.00 -32.71 14.30
C PRO A 76 17.58 -33.71 13.22
N SER A 77 16.68 -33.32 12.32
CA SER A 77 16.60 -33.83 10.95
C SER A 77 15.73 -32.90 10.09
N GLY A 78 16.13 -32.67 8.83
CA GLY A 78 15.33 -32.09 7.74
C GLY A 78 14.54 -30.80 8.02
N THR A 79 15.05 -29.65 7.57
CA THR A 79 14.36 -28.33 7.58
C THR A 79 13.60 -28.00 8.88
N ASN A 80 14.28 -27.32 9.81
CA ASN A 80 13.71 -26.88 11.09
C ASN A 80 12.30 -26.27 10.91
N PRO A 81 11.23 -26.91 11.40
CA PRO A 81 9.85 -26.46 11.20
C PRO A 81 9.59 -25.05 11.77
N ALA A 82 10.31 -24.65 12.82
CA ALA A 82 10.24 -23.28 13.35
C ALA A 82 10.74 -22.24 12.33
N ARG A 83 11.72 -22.58 11.47
CA ARG A 83 12.15 -21.69 10.38
C ARG A 83 11.09 -21.57 9.29
N THR A 84 10.34 -22.62 9.01
CA THR A 84 9.26 -22.62 7.99
C THR A 84 8.05 -21.83 8.48
N LEU A 85 7.66 -22.00 9.75
CA LEU A 85 6.55 -21.27 10.38
C LEU A 85 6.78 -19.75 10.45
N VAL A 86 8.03 -19.31 10.56
CA VAL A 86 8.37 -17.89 10.50
C VAL A 86 8.46 -17.40 9.04
N LYS A 87 9.12 -18.14 8.15
CA LYS A 87 9.41 -17.67 6.77
C LYS A 87 8.18 -17.48 5.89
N ILE A 88 7.14 -18.30 6.03
CA ILE A 88 5.96 -18.24 5.14
C ILE A 88 5.14 -16.96 5.40
N PRO A 89 4.72 -16.65 6.64
CA PRO A 89 4.00 -15.40 6.94
C PRO A 89 4.76 -14.13 6.50
N TRP A 90 6.08 -14.11 6.65
CA TRP A 90 6.89 -12.96 6.23
C TRP A 90 6.84 -12.70 4.73
N LYS A 91 6.90 -13.76 3.91
CA LYS A 91 6.77 -13.63 2.45
C LYS A 91 5.39 -13.09 2.08
N ASP A 92 4.34 -13.59 2.72
CA ASP A 92 2.97 -13.15 2.46
C ASP A 92 2.77 -11.67 2.81
N ILE A 93 3.30 -11.22 3.96
CA ILE A 93 3.27 -9.80 4.35
C ILE A 93 4.05 -8.93 3.35
N PHE A 94 5.26 -9.36 2.97
CA PHE A 94 6.12 -8.58 2.08
C PHE A 94 5.52 -8.42 0.68
N VAL A 95 5.06 -9.53 0.09
CA VAL A 95 4.41 -9.52 -1.23
C VAL A 95 3.11 -8.72 -1.17
N GLY A 96 2.27 -8.99 -0.17
CA GLY A 96 0.98 -8.34 0.00
C GLY A 96 1.07 -6.82 0.19
N GLY A 97 2.12 -6.32 0.86
CA GLY A 97 2.30 -4.89 1.13
C GLY A 97 3.00 -4.10 0.03
N THR A 98 3.85 -4.73 -0.78
CA THR A 98 4.73 -4.01 -1.71
C THR A 98 4.02 -3.65 -3.02
N GLU A 99 3.46 -4.65 -3.71
CA GLU A 99 2.85 -4.45 -5.03
C GLU A 99 1.57 -3.61 -4.93
N THR A 100 0.74 -3.86 -3.91
CA THR A 100 -0.52 -3.14 -3.69
C THR A 100 -0.30 -1.66 -3.37
N SER A 101 0.60 -1.35 -2.44
CA SER A 101 0.91 0.03 -2.04
C SER A 101 1.55 0.81 -3.18
N SER A 102 2.51 0.20 -3.89
CA SER A 102 3.17 0.86 -5.02
C SER A 102 2.21 1.15 -6.17
N SER A 103 1.31 0.20 -6.51
CA SER A 103 0.25 0.44 -7.49
C SER A 103 -0.65 1.61 -7.08
N THR A 104 -1.07 1.64 -5.80
CA THR A 104 -1.92 2.73 -5.28
C THR A 104 -1.24 4.10 -5.40
N ILE A 105 0.06 4.18 -5.05
CA ILE A 105 0.85 5.43 -5.18
C ILE A 105 0.93 5.87 -6.64
N VAL A 106 1.19 4.93 -7.56
CA VAL A 106 1.28 5.22 -9.00
C VAL A 106 -0.05 5.76 -9.54
N TRP A 107 -1.18 5.13 -9.18
CA TRP A 107 -2.51 5.58 -9.59
C TRP A 107 -2.86 6.95 -9.01
N ALA A 108 -2.62 7.16 -7.71
CA ALA A 108 -2.86 8.45 -7.07
C ALA A 108 -2.04 9.58 -7.73
N MET A 109 -0.74 9.35 -7.99
CA MET A 109 0.09 10.34 -8.68
C MET A 109 -0.37 10.57 -10.12
N ALA A 110 -0.76 9.52 -10.84
CA ALA A 110 -1.26 9.66 -12.21
C ALA A 110 -2.54 10.49 -12.29
N GLU A 111 -3.48 10.24 -11.38
CA GLU A 111 -4.73 10.99 -11.28
C GLU A 111 -4.49 12.45 -10.90
N LEU A 112 -3.62 12.71 -9.91
CA LEU A 112 -3.28 14.09 -9.54
C LEU A 112 -2.62 14.85 -10.69
N VAL A 113 -1.65 14.24 -11.40
CA VAL A 113 -0.96 14.89 -12.52
C VAL A 113 -1.91 15.22 -13.66
N ASN A 114 -2.87 14.33 -13.96
CA ASN A 114 -3.90 14.60 -14.98
C ASN A 114 -4.96 15.62 -14.53
N ASN A 115 -5.01 15.96 -13.23
CA ASN A 115 -5.95 16.91 -12.63
C ASN A 115 -5.21 18.03 -11.86
N PRO A 116 -4.63 19.04 -12.54
CA PRO A 116 -3.77 20.05 -11.92
C PRO A 116 -4.39 20.81 -10.74
N ASN A 117 -5.70 21.09 -10.79
CA ASN A 117 -6.42 21.74 -9.68
C ASN A 117 -6.42 20.88 -8.41
N MET A 118 -6.60 19.56 -8.57
CA MET A 118 -6.59 18.61 -7.45
C MET A 118 -5.17 18.42 -6.92
N MET A 119 -4.18 18.34 -7.81
CA MET A 119 -2.76 18.34 -7.46
C MET A 119 -2.41 19.57 -6.62
N GLN A 120 -2.81 20.77 -7.06
CA GLN A 120 -2.55 22.00 -6.33
C GLN A 120 -3.17 21.97 -4.93
N LYS A 121 -4.45 21.59 -4.81
CA LYS A 121 -5.15 21.49 -3.52
C LYS A 121 -4.48 20.50 -2.57
N ALA A 122 -4.02 19.33 -3.05
CA ALA A 122 -3.29 18.36 -2.24
C ALA A 122 -1.92 18.89 -1.81
N LYS A 123 -1.16 19.53 -2.70
CA LYS A 123 0.13 20.14 -2.37
C LYS A 123 -0.02 21.25 -1.33
N GLU A 124 -1.02 22.12 -1.49
CA GLU A 124 -1.28 23.21 -0.54
C GLU A 124 -1.62 22.68 0.85
N GLU A 125 -2.48 21.67 0.96
CA GLU A 125 -2.78 21.02 2.25
C GLU A 125 -1.51 20.45 2.89
N VAL A 126 -0.76 19.63 2.14
CA VAL A 126 0.46 18.97 2.63
C VAL A 126 1.48 20.01 3.11
N ARG A 127 1.78 21.01 2.28
CA ARG A 127 2.78 22.04 2.61
C ARG A 127 2.33 22.93 3.77
N LYS A 128 1.03 23.19 3.89
CA LYS A 128 0.47 23.94 5.03
C LYS A 128 0.59 23.16 6.35
N VAL A 129 0.25 21.87 6.34
CA VAL A 129 0.29 21.02 7.55
C VAL A 129 1.73 20.81 8.02
N VAL A 130 2.64 20.49 7.09
CA VAL A 130 4.05 20.23 7.41
C VAL A 130 4.81 21.52 7.73
N GLY A 131 4.44 22.64 7.09
CA GLY A 131 5.02 23.95 7.34
C GLY A 131 6.49 24.02 6.94
N LYS A 132 7.36 24.28 7.92
CA LYS A 132 8.83 24.41 7.74
C LYS A 132 9.60 23.22 8.31
N LYS A 133 8.99 22.04 8.40
CA LYS A 133 9.70 20.84 8.86
C LYS A 133 10.62 20.30 7.76
N ASN A 134 11.71 19.65 8.16
CA ASN A 134 12.66 19.04 7.23
C ASN A 134 12.26 17.62 6.80
N LYS A 135 11.06 17.16 7.20
CA LYS A 135 10.46 15.86 6.82
C LYS A 135 8.97 15.87 7.15
N VAL A 136 8.21 15.06 6.44
CA VAL A 136 6.81 14.73 6.79
C VAL A 136 6.82 13.62 7.83
N GLU A 137 6.04 13.78 8.91
CA GLU A 137 5.90 12.78 9.97
C GLU A 137 4.51 12.11 9.94
N GLU A 138 4.37 10.97 10.61
CA GLU A 138 3.11 10.21 10.62
C GLU A 138 1.98 11.01 11.30
N GLU A 139 2.31 11.81 12.31
CA GLU A 139 1.39 12.68 13.01
C GLU A 139 0.84 13.78 12.10
N ASP A 140 1.62 14.23 11.11
CA ASP A 140 1.19 15.24 10.15
C ASP A 140 0.09 14.67 9.24
N ILE A 141 0.19 13.39 8.85
CA ILE A 141 -0.79 12.70 8.00
C ILE A 141 -2.18 12.72 8.63
N GLN A 142 -2.27 12.72 9.96
CA GLN A 142 -3.56 12.75 10.63
C GLN A 142 -4.41 13.97 10.23
N GLN A 143 -3.77 15.09 9.92
CA GLN A 143 -4.41 16.37 9.57
C GLN A 143 -4.63 16.56 8.06
N MET A 144 -4.11 15.66 7.21
CA MET A 144 -4.20 15.75 5.74
C MET A 144 -5.49 15.09 5.22
N ASN A 145 -6.63 15.72 5.45
CA ASN A 145 -7.94 15.17 5.13
C ASN A 145 -8.17 15.03 3.62
N TYR A 146 -7.72 16.00 2.83
CA TYR A 146 -7.86 15.96 1.38
C TYR A 146 -6.93 14.92 0.75
N LEU A 147 -5.69 14.78 1.23
CA LEU A 147 -4.79 13.70 0.81
C LEU A 147 -5.39 12.32 1.08
N LYS A 148 -5.99 12.11 2.25
CA LYS A 148 -6.70 10.86 2.57
C LYS A 148 -7.89 10.62 1.63
N ALA A 149 -8.60 11.67 1.25
CA ALA A 149 -9.68 11.60 0.29
C ALA A 149 -9.18 11.22 -1.12
N VAL A 150 -8.02 11.75 -1.55
CA VAL A 150 -7.33 11.37 -2.78
C VAL A 150 -6.94 9.89 -2.77
N VAL A 151 -6.39 9.38 -1.67
CA VAL A 151 -6.04 7.96 -1.53
C VAL A 151 -7.29 7.08 -1.57
N LYS A 152 -8.37 7.48 -0.89
CA LYS A 152 -9.65 6.75 -0.95
C LYS A 152 -10.22 6.70 -2.36
N GLU A 153 -10.21 7.82 -3.08
CA GLU A 153 -10.71 7.86 -4.46
C GLU A 153 -9.83 7.06 -5.42
N SER A 154 -8.52 7.06 -5.20
CA SER A 154 -7.58 6.22 -5.96
C SER A 154 -7.88 4.73 -5.75
N LEU A 155 -8.15 4.31 -4.51
CA LEU A 155 -8.53 2.93 -4.19
C LEU A 155 -9.93 2.56 -4.70
N ARG A 156 -10.84 3.54 -4.83
CA ARG A 156 -12.18 3.33 -5.42
C ARG A 156 -12.06 3.01 -6.91
N LEU A 157 -11.38 3.86 -7.66
CA LEU A 157 -11.24 3.73 -9.11
C LEU A 157 -10.28 2.61 -9.48
N HIS A 158 -9.14 2.52 -8.81
CA HIS A 158 -8.05 1.60 -9.15
C HIS A 158 -7.70 0.68 -7.98
N PRO A 159 -8.62 -0.19 -7.53
CA PRO A 159 -8.35 -1.11 -6.44
C PRO A 159 -7.24 -2.09 -6.85
N PRO A 160 -6.10 -2.17 -6.13
CA PRO A 160 -5.01 -3.05 -6.53
C PRO A 160 -5.42 -4.51 -6.65
N ALA A 161 -6.41 -4.96 -5.89
CA ALA A 161 -7.07 -6.26 -6.06
C ALA A 161 -8.47 -6.05 -6.66
N ALA A 162 -8.60 -6.24 -7.99
CA ALA A 162 -9.89 -6.13 -8.69
C ALA A 162 -10.85 -7.29 -8.36
N PHE A 163 -10.29 -8.45 -8.04
CA PHE A 163 -11.04 -9.65 -7.71
C PHE A 163 -10.54 -10.25 -6.40
N ILE A 164 -11.44 -10.39 -5.42
CA ILE A 164 -11.14 -11.05 -4.15
C ILE A 164 -11.61 -12.51 -4.23
N PRO A 165 -10.68 -13.49 -4.25
CA PRO A 165 -11.04 -14.90 -4.30
C PRO A 165 -11.55 -15.37 -2.93
N MET A 166 -12.64 -16.13 -2.96
CA MET A 166 -13.21 -16.82 -1.81
C MET A 166 -13.59 -18.25 -2.20
N GLU A 167 -13.76 -19.12 -1.21
CA GLU A 167 -14.26 -20.48 -1.39
C GLU A 167 -15.39 -20.73 -0.39
N THR A 168 -16.52 -21.27 -0.85
CA THR A 168 -17.62 -21.64 0.04
C THR A 168 -17.22 -22.82 0.92
N ALA A 169 -17.39 -22.69 2.24
CA ALA A 169 -17.07 -23.76 3.18
C ALA A 169 -18.13 -24.88 3.17
N THR A 170 -19.39 -24.49 3.03
CA THR A 170 -20.56 -25.37 3.00
C THR A 170 -21.44 -24.98 1.82
N ILE A 171 -22.46 -25.80 1.57
CA ILE A 171 -23.62 -25.39 0.80
C ILE A 171 -24.16 -24.08 1.38
N THR A 172 -24.40 -23.10 0.52
CA THR A 172 -24.92 -21.79 0.91
C THR A 172 -25.91 -21.28 -0.13
N ASN A 173 -26.78 -20.34 0.26
CA ASN A 173 -27.69 -19.66 -0.64
C ASN A 173 -27.29 -18.20 -0.76
N VAL A 174 -27.11 -17.70 -1.99
CA VAL A 174 -26.74 -16.32 -2.29
C VAL A 174 -27.79 -15.74 -3.21
N ASN A 175 -28.59 -14.79 -2.73
CA ASN A 175 -29.65 -14.14 -3.50
C ASN A 175 -30.61 -15.13 -4.20
N GLY A 176 -31.00 -16.22 -3.51
CA GLY A 176 -31.85 -17.27 -4.05
C GLY A 176 -31.09 -18.38 -4.80
N TYR A 177 -29.84 -18.15 -5.19
CA TYR A 177 -29.03 -19.16 -5.87
C TYR A 177 -28.41 -20.14 -4.88
N HIS A 178 -28.62 -21.43 -5.14
CA HIS A 178 -27.96 -22.49 -4.39
C HIS A 178 -26.51 -22.66 -4.88
N VAL A 179 -25.55 -22.37 -4.00
CA VAL A 179 -24.12 -22.48 -4.26
C VAL A 179 -23.56 -23.71 -3.51
N PRO A 180 -23.00 -24.70 -4.22
CA PRO A 180 -22.38 -25.87 -3.58
C PRO A 180 -21.20 -25.48 -2.68
N ALA A 181 -20.86 -26.37 -1.75
CA ALA A 181 -19.59 -26.28 -1.01
C ALA A 181 -18.41 -26.33 -1.99
N LYS A 182 -17.26 -25.74 -1.61
CA LYS A 182 -16.02 -25.71 -2.40
C LYS A 182 -16.11 -24.94 -3.72
N THR A 183 -17.12 -24.09 -3.86
CA THR A 183 -17.26 -23.20 -5.01
C THR A 183 -16.32 -22.01 -4.86
N LYS A 184 -15.48 -21.76 -5.87
CA LYS A 184 -14.68 -20.54 -5.95
C LYS A 184 -15.57 -19.36 -6.35
N VAL A 185 -15.52 -18.31 -5.54
CA VAL A 185 -16.28 -17.07 -5.75
C VAL A 185 -15.28 -15.92 -5.88
N TYR A 186 -15.49 -15.05 -6.84
CA TYR A 186 -14.68 -13.85 -7.03
C TYR A 186 -15.54 -12.62 -6.79
N ILE A 187 -15.25 -11.86 -5.74
CA ILE A 187 -15.89 -10.55 -5.54
C ILE A 187 -15.21 -9.56 -6.47
N ASN A 188 -15.95 -9.03 -7.43
CA ASN A 188 -15.46 -8.04 -8.39
C ASN A 188 -15.55 -6.64 -7.79
N THR A 189 -14.55 -6.28 -6.97
CA THR A 189 -14.47 -4.98 -6.29
C THR A 189 -14.37 -3.84 -7.30
N TRP A 190 -13.65 -4.05 -8.41
CA TRP A 190 -13.50 -3.07 -9.49
C TRP A 190 -14.86 -2.65 -10.05
N SER A 191 -15.75 -3.62 -10.33
CA SER A 191 -17.09 -3.32 -10.85
C SER A 191 -17.99 -2.70 -9.80
N ILE A 192 -17.97 -3.19 -8.55
CA ILE A 192 -18.78 -2.63 -7.46
C ILE A 192 -18.44 -1.15 -7.23
N GLN A 193 -17.14 -0.83 -7.21
CA GLN A 193 -16.67 0.52 -6.94
C GLN A 193 -16.84 1.49 -8.13
N ARG A 194 -17.23 0.98 -9.30
CA ARG A 194 -17.57 1.74 -10.52
C ARG A 194 -19.04 1.57 -10.94
N ASP A 195 -19.88 0.95 -10.12
CA ASP A 195 -21.29 0.76 -10.46
C ASP A 195 -22.03 2.12 -10.45
N PRO A 196 -22.61 2.58 -11.57
CA PRO A 196 -23.37 3.83 -11.64
C PRO A 196 -24.61 3.83 -10.74
N LYS A 197 -25.09 2.66 -10.28
CA LYS A 197 -26.18 2.56 -9.29
C LYS A 197 -25.71 2.90 -7.86
N LEU A 198 -24.42 2.77 -7.59
CA LEU A 198 -23.83 2.98 -6.26
C LEU A 198 -23.02 4.29 -6.17
N TRP A 199 -22.48 4.74 -7.30
CA TRP A 199 -21.60 5.91 -7.40
C TRP A 199 -22.07 6.87 -8.49
N GLU A 200 -22.31 8.12 -8.11
CA GLU A 200 -22.50 9.21 -9.06
C GLU A 200 -21.17 9.49 -9.79
N ARG A 201 -21.24 9.61 -11.12
CA ARG A 201 -20.10 9.80 -12.02
C ARG A 201 -18.98 8.81 -11.68
N PRO A 202 -19.24 7.50 -11.86
CA PRO A 202 -18.40 6.43 -11.31
C PRO A 202 -17.01 6.38 -11.93
N GLU A 203 -16.87 6.86 -13.16
CA GLU A 203 -15.60 6.87 -13.91
C GLU A 203 -14.76 8.14 -13.65
N GLU A 204 -15.32 9.15 -12.98
CA GLU A 204 -14.62 10.40 -12.68
C GLU A 204 -13.87 10.31 -11.35
N PHE A 205 -12.63 10.80 -11.33
CA PHE A 205 -11.81 10.92 -10.13
C PHE A 205 -12.26 12.16 -9.33
N ILE A 206 -13.00 11.97 -8.25
CA ILE A 206 -13.58 13.04 -7.43
C ILE A 206 -13.27 12.80 -5.94
N PRO A 207 -12.10 13.23 -5.42
CA PRO A 207 -11.73 13.08 -4.02
C PRO A 207 -12.76 13.65 -3.04
N GLU A 208 -13.42 14.76 -3.41
CA GLU A 208 -14.41 15.46 -2.58
C GLU A 208 -15.55 14.55 -2.09
N ARG A 209 -15.84 13.44 -2.78
CA ARG A 209 -16.84 12.46 -2.33
C ARG A 209 -16.53 11.86 -0.96
N PHE A 210 -15.28 11.94 -0.52
CA PHE A 210 -14.82 11.42 0.77
C PHE A 210 -14.60 12.50 1.84
N SER A 211 -14.73 13.79 1.53
CA SER A 211 -14.40 14.87 2.48
C SER A 211 -15.34 14.95 3.69
N ASN A 212 -16.61 14.58 3.54
CA ASN A 212 -17.61 14.53 4.62
C ASN A 212 -18.30 13.16 4.70
N SER A 213 -17.60 12.11 4.25
CA SER A 213 -18.16 10.77 4.15
C SER A 213 -17.81 9.93 5.37
N LEU A 214 -18.78 9.17 5.87
CA LEU A 214 -18.56 8.14 6.89
C LEU A 214 -17.89 6.88 6.33
N ILE A 215 -17.71 6.79 5.00
CA ILE A 215 -17.06 5.67 4.34
C ILE A 215 -15.62 5.53 4.83
N ASN A 216 -15.29 4.34 5.32
CA ASN A 216 -14.00 3.98 5.86
C ASN A 216 -13.58 2.57 5.40
N PHE A 217 -12.42 2.12 5.88
CA PHE A 217 -11.84 0.83 5.49
C PHE A 217 -12.30 -0.37 6.35
N SER A 218 -13.37 -0.22 7.15
CA SER A 218 -13.87 -1.29 8.02
C SER A 218 -14.50 -2.48 7.29
N GLY A 219 -14.73 -2.34 5.97
CA GLY A 219 -15.41 -3.34 5.15
C GLY A 219 -16.91 -3.45 5.42
N GLN A 220 -17.51 -2.49 6.15
CA GLN A 220 -18.95 -2.47 6.44
C GLN A 220 -19.77 -1.71 5.38
N ASP A 221 -19.12 -0.91 4.55
CA ASP A 221 -19.77 -0.23 3.42
C ASP A 221 -19.52 -1.04 2.13
N PHE A 222 -20.52 -1.81 1.70
CA PHE A 222 -20.36 -2.75 0.58
C PHE A 222 -20.19 -2.09 -0.80
N LYS A 223 -20.46 -0.79 -0.97
CA LYS A 223 -20.09 -0.09 -2.21
C LYS A 223 -18.61 0.32 -2.24
N TYR A 224 -17.90 0.21 -1.11
CA TYR A 224 -16.49 0.57 -0.97
C TYR A 224 -15.71 -0.46 -0.14
N ILE A 225 -15.13 -1.45 -0.82
CA ILE A 225 -14.43 -2.59 -0.19
C ILE A 225 -13.03 -2.83 -0.82
N PRO A 226 -12.15 -1.80 -0.90
CA PRO A 226 -10.84 -1.96 -1.54
C PRO A 226 -9.90 -2.92 -0.79
N PHE A 227 -10.22 -3.21 0.47
CA PHE A 227 -9.50 -4.15 1.34
C PHE A 227 -10.32 -5.41 1.67
N GLY A 228 -11.45 -5.62 0.99
CA GLY A 228 -12.40 -6.69 1.29
C GLY A 228 -13.27 -6.42 2.52
N SER A 229 -13.88 -7.49 3.05
CA SER A 229 -14.81 -7.43 4.19
C SER A 229 -14.80 -8.75 4.98
N GLY A 230 -15.34 -8.70 6.20
CA GLY A 230 -15.54 -9.88 7.06
C GLY A 230 -14.25 -10.50 7.60
N ARG A 231 -14.30 -11.81 7.89
CA ARG A 231 -13.21 -12.55 8.58
C ARG A 231 -11.86 -12.57 7.86
N ARG A 232 -11.85 -12.27 6.56
CA ARG A 232 -10.66 -12.26 5.71
C ARG A 232 -10.36 -10.87 5.15
N ILE A 233 -10.89 -9.84 5.79
CA ILE A 233 -10.51 -8.46 5.50
C ILE A 233 -8.99 -8.30 5.61
N CYS A 234 -8.42 -7.46 4.74
CA CYS A 234 -6.97 -7.26 4.68
C CYS A 234 -6.40 -6.93 6.08
N PRO A 235 -5.46 -7.73 6.61
CA PRO A 235 -4.85 -7.43 7.91
C PRO A 235 -3.88 -6.24 7.85
N GLY A 236 -3.50 -5.81 6.65
CA GLY A 236 -2.54 -4.73 6.40
C GLY A 236 -3.14 -3.35 6.21
N ILE A 237 -4.44 -3.13 6.46
CA ILE A 237 -5.13 -1.85 6.20
C ILE A 237 -4.36 -0.67 6.79
N SER A 238 -4.17 -0.67 8.12
CA SER A 238 -3.58 0.49 8.82
C SER A 238 -2.16 0.80 8.34
N PHE A 239 -1.36 -0.24 8.08
CA PHE A 239 0.01 -0.07 7.58
C PHE A 239 0.00 0.44 6.13
N GLY A 240 -0.78 -0.20 5.26
CA GLY A 240 -0.84 0.12 3.83
C GLY A 240 -1.32 1.54 3.59
N THR A 241 -2.39 1.97 4.26
CA THR A 241 -2.93 3.32 4.09
C THR A 241 -1.94 4.37 4.59
N MET A 242 -1.35 4.18 5.78
CA MET A 242 -0.35 5.11 6.33
C MET A 242 0.89 5.19 5.44
N ALA A 243 1.40 4.06 4.95
CA ALA A 243 2.58 4.04 4.08
C ALA A 243 2.32 4.75 2.74
N VAL A 244 1.16 4.50 2.12
CA VAL A 244 0.76 5.17 0.86
C VAL A 244 0.61 6.67 1.09
N GLU A 245 -0.12 7.08 2.13
CA GLU A 245 -0.35 8.49 2.48
C GLU A 245 0.97 9.21 2.75
N LEU A 246 1.87 8.62 3.54
CA LEU A 246 3.17 9.20 3.87
C LEU A 246 4.06 9.38 2.63
N VAL A 247 4.09 8.40 1.73
CA VAL A 247 4.87 8.50 0.50
C VAL A 247 4.34 9.61 -0.39
N ILE A 248 3.03 9.66 -0.65
CA ILE A 248 2.43 10.70 -1.49
C ILE A 248 2.63 12.08 -0.85
N ALA A 249 2.39 12.21 0.46
CA ALA A 249 2.62 13.47 1.18
C ALA A 249 4.06 13.96 0.97
N ASN A 250 5.07 13.11 1.11
CA ASN A 250 6.44 13.54 0.85
C ASN A 250 6.69 13.93 -0.61
N LEU A 251 6.13 13.19 -1.58
CA LEU A 251 6.27 13.52 -3.00
C LEU A 251 5.69 14.90 -3.31
N LEU A 252 4.55 15.25 -2.70
CA LEU A 252 3.88 16.54 -2.85
C LEU A 252 4.53 17.66 -2.04
N TYR A 253 5.14 17.31 -0.90
CA TYR A 253 5.85 18.24 -0.05
C TYR A 253 7.10 18.74 -0.76
N TRP A 254 7.98 17.84 -1.25
CA TRP A 254 9.31 18.20 -1.73
C TRP A 254 9.39 18.66 -3.20
N PHE A 255 8.41 18.25 -4.01
CA PHE A 255 8.50 18.42 -5.46
C PHE A 255 7.21 19.01 -6.05
N ASP A 256 7.41 19.81 -7.10
CA ASP A 256 6.41 19.98 -8.14
C ASP A 256 6.62 18.92 -9.23
N TRP A 257 5.58 18.63 -10.00
CA TRP A 257 5.53 17.49 -10.92
C TRP A 257 5.03 17.93 -12.28
N GLU A 258 5.78 17.58 -13.31
CA GLU A 258 5.41 17.82 -14.72
C GLU A 258 5.52 16.54 -15.53
N THR A 259 4.78 16.45 -16.63
CA THR A 259 4.96 15.39 -17.63
C THR A 259 5.95 15.84 -18.70
N PRO A 260 6.78 14.94 -19.25
CA PRO A 260 7.60 15.27 -20.41
C PRO A 260 6.71 15.78 -21.54
N GLY A 261 6.90 17.04 -21.95
CA GLY A 261 6.12 17.66 -23.03
C GLY A 261 4.72 18.16 -22.61
N GLY A 262 4.33 18.10 -21.34
CA GLY A 262 3.04 18.61 -20.85
C GLY A 262 1.83 17.77 -21.26
N GLU A 263 2.05 16.56 -21.77
CA GLU A 263 0.98 15.65 -22.19
C GLU A 263 0.27 14.99 -21.00
N LYS A 264 -1.00 14.62 -21.19
CA LYS A 264 -1.74 13.82 -20.20
C LYS A 264 -1.20 12.39 -20.18
N LEU A 265 -1.15 11.81 -18.99
CA LEU A 265 -0.79 10.41 -18.81
C LEU A 265 -1.88 9.49 -19.33
N ASP A 266 -1.47 8.40 -19.96
CA ASP A 266 -2.34 7.28 -20.32
C ASP A 266 -2.92 6.64 -19.05
N MET A 267 -4.26 6.50 -19.00
CA MET A 267 -4.99 5.93 -17.88
C MET A 267 -5.44 4.48 -18.12
N ALA A 268 -4.96 3.84 -19.20
CA ALA A 268 -5.24 2.44 -19.48
C ALA A 268 -4.72 1.50 -18.37
N GLU A 269 -5.58 0.56 -17.99
CA GLU A 269 -5.27 -0.53 -17.06
C GLU A 269 -4.74 -1.74 -17.84
N SER A 270 -3.83 -2.51 -17.23
CA SER A 270 -3.44 -3.81 -17.78
C SER A 270 -4.49 -4.87 -17.46
N SER A 271 -4.66 -5.86 -18.33
CA SER A 271 -5.55 -6.99 -18.06
C SER A 271 -4.98 -7.89 -16.96
N GLY A 272 -5.74 -8.21 -15.91
CA GLY A 272 -5.32 -9.14 -14.87
C GLY A 272 -6.20 -9.14 -13.62
N LEU A 273 -5.77 -9.89 -12.60
CA LEU A 273 -6.40 -9.91 -11.27
C LEU A 273 -6.11 -8.64 -10.46
N SER A 274 -5.07 -7.91 -10.86
CA SER A 274 -4.62 -6.67 -10.22
C SER A 274 -4.80 -5.49 -11.16
N VAL A 275 -5.23 -4.35 -10.62
CA VAL A 275 -5.33 -3.09 -11.37
C VAL A 275 -3.98 -2.38 -11.35
N ILE A 276 -3.21 -2.57 -12.41
CA ILE A 276 -1.93 -1.89 -12.61
C ILE A 276 -2.00 -1.05 -13.89
N LYS A 277 -1.26 0.06 -13.94
CA LYS A 277 -1.16 0.84 -15.16
C LYS A 277 -0.53 0.00 -16.27
N LYS A 278 -1.13 0.07 -17.46
CA LYS A 278 -0.60 -0.58 -18.66
C LYS A 278 0.76 0.00 -19.07
N SER A 279 0.88 1.32 -18.97
CA SER A 279 2.08 2.07 -19.32
C SER A 279 2.70 2.69 -18.05
N PRO A 280 4.03 2.58 -17.84
CA PRO A 280 4.70 3.27 -16.74
C PRO A 280 4.49 4.79 -16.81
N ILE A 281 4.31 5.43 -15.65
CA ILE A 281 4.28 6.91 -15.58
C ILE A 281 5.69 7.46 -15.72
N LYS A 282 5.84 8.54 -16.49
CA LYS A 282 7.07 9.32 -16.60
C LYS A 282 6.79 10.73 -16.13
N LEU A 283 7.45 11.13 -15.05
CA LEU A 283 7.27 12.44 -14.41
C LEU A 283 8.62 13.10 -14.17
N LEU A 284 8.66 14.41 -14.31
CA LEU A 284 9.80 15.27 -14.02
C LEU A 284 9.59 15.90 -12.64
N PRO A 285 10.41 15.54 -11.62
CA PRO A 285 10.36 16.18 -10.32
C PRO A 285 11.11 17.51 -10.35
N ILE A 286 10.44 18.59 -9.94
CA ILE A 286 11.02 19.93 -9.80
C ILE A 286 11.15 20.22 -8.30
N PRO A 287 12.37 20.26 -7.73
CA PRO A 287 12.57 20.59 -6.33
C PRO A 287 12.08 22.01 -6.05
N ILE A 288 11.37 22.19 -4.93
CA ILE A 288 10.94 23.52 -4.51
C ILE A 288 12.14 24.25 -3.93
N SER A 289 12.45 25.44 -4.45
CA SER A 289 13.57 26.28 -4.00
C SER A 289 13.37 26.91 -2.61
N GLN A 290 12.18 26.79 -2.02
CA GLN A 290 11.76 27.42 -0.77
C GLN A 290 11.24 26.43 0.28
N LEU A 291 11.91 25.29 0.44
CA LEU A 291 11.79 24.51 1.66
C LEU A 291 13.05 24.74 2.51
N PRO A 292 12.91 24.82 3.86
CA PRO A 292 13.95 25.29 4.77
C PRO A 292 15.28 24.54 4.69
#